data_AF-A0A383ENZ4-F1
#
_entry.id   AF-A0A383ENZ4-F1
#
_cell.length_a   1.000
_cell.length_b   1.000
_cell.length_c   1.000
_cell.angle_alpha   90.00
_cell.angle_beta   90.00
_cell.angle_gamma   90.00
#
_symmetry.space_group_name_H-M   'P 1'
#
loop_
_entity.id
_entity.type
_entity.pdbx_description
1 polymer ?
#
loop_
_entity_poly.entity_id
_entity_poly.type
_entity_poly.pdbx_seq_one_letter_code
_entity_poly.pdbx_strand_id
1 'polypeptide(L)'
;METPRERLPYSPIVDRPKLKLPGGARMVVWTIMNVEHWGSDKAQPRTILSPPMGQPLLPDVPNWSWHEYGNRVGFWRLRDMFKDYGVTPT
;
A
#
# COMPACT_ATOMS: atom_id res chain seq x y z
N MET A 1 -27.98 7.42 3.29
CA MET A 1 -26.61 7.50 2.74
C MET A 1 -26.72 7.34 1.24
N GLU A 2 -26.81 8.45 0.54
CA GLU A 2 -26.86 8.49 -0.93
C GLU A 2 -25.46 8.60 -1.53
N THR A 3 -24.49 9.16 -0.80
CA THR A 3 -23.12 9.34 -1.29
C THR A 3 -22.05 8.78 -0.34
N PRO A 4 -20.88 8.32 -0.83
CA PRO A 4 -19.76 7.91 0.04
C PRO A 4 -19.30 9.00 1.01
N ARG A 5 -19.52 10.27 0.68
CA ARG A 5 -19.16 11.43 1.52
C ARG A 5 -19.99 11.50 2.81
N GLU A 6 -21.22 11.00 2.79
CA GLU A 6 -22.11 10.98 3.95
C GLU A 6 -21.74 9.89 4.98
N ARG A 7 -20.75 9.03 4.66
CA ARG A 7 -20.31 7.96 5.56
C ARG A 7 -19.62 8.47 6.83
N LEU A 8 -19.10 9.69 6.81
CA LEU A 8 -18.37 10.29 7.92
C LEU A 8 -18.83 11.73 8.15
N PRO A 9 -19.09 12.13 9.41
CA PRO A 9 -19.34 13.53 9.75
C PRO A 9 -18.16 14.40 9.34
N TYR A 10 -18.44 15.57 8.76
CA TYR A 10 -17.40 16.56 8.49
C TYR A 10 -16.81 17.06 9.81
N SER A 11 -15.48 17.05 9.91
CA SER A 11 -14.73 17.55 11.06
C SER A 11 -13.58 18.42 10.56
N PRO A 12 -13.74 19.76 10.56
CA PRO A 12 -12.71 20.68 10.10
C PRO A 12 -11.53 20.71 11.08
N ILE A 13 -10.33 21.00 10.57
CA ILE A 13 -9.11 21.02 11.39
C ILE A 13 -9.14 22.08 12.51
N VAL A 14 -9.84 23.20 12.28
CA VAL A 14 -9.95 24.31 13.25
C VAL A 14 -10.77 23.94 14.48
N ASP A 15 -11.76 23.05 14.32
CA ASP A 15 -12.65 22.62 15.41
C ASP A 15 -12.26 21.24 15.96
N ARG A 16 -11.28 20.56 15.34
CA ARG A 16 -10.89 19.20 15.72
C ARG A 16 -10.17 19.23 17.08
N PRO A 17 -10.67 18.51 18.10
CA PRO A 17 -9.98 18.42 19.39
C PRO A 17 -8.57 17.85 19.25
N LYS A 18 -7.64 18.32 20.09
CA LYS A 18 -6.28 17.77 20.14
C LYS A 18 -6.34 16.28 20.51
N LEU A 19 -5.76 15.43 19.65
CA LEU A 19 -5.65 14.01 19.90
C LEU A 19 -4.65 13.78 21.05
N LYS A 20 -5.08 13.06 22.10
CA LYS A 20 -4.20 12.63 23.19
C LYS A 20 -3.73 11.22 22.90
N LEU A 21 -2.44 11.06 22.67
CA LEU A 21 -1.84 9.75 22.37
C LEU A 21 -1.26 9.10 23.63
N PRO A 22 -1.16 7.76 23.66
CA PRO A 22 -0.46 7.06 24.73
C PRO A 22 0.95 7.62 24.97
N GLY A 23 1.36 7.68 26.23
CA GLY A 23 2.68 8.17 26.62
C GLY A 23 2.96 9.64 26.29
N GLY A 24 1.94 10.45 25.96
CA GLY A 24 2.14 11.84 25.57
C GLY A 24 2.78 12.01 24.19
N ALA A 25 2.72 10.98 23.33
CA ALA A 25 3.23 11.06 21.98
C ALA A 25 2.57 12.18 21.17
N ARG A 26 3.33 12.75 20.23
CA ARG A 26 2.87 13.85 19.36
C ARG A 26 2.41 13.38 17.98
N MET A 27 2.73 12.14 17.61
CA MET A 27 2.49 11.58 16.29
C MET A 27 2.30 10.06 16.40
N VAL A 28 1.42 9.51 15.58
CA VAL A 28 1.31 8.07 15.34
C VAL A 28 1.88 7.79 13.96
N VAL A 29 2.77 6.81 13.86
CA VAL A 29 3.22 6.27 12.58
C VAL A 29 2.56 4.90 12.44
N TRP A 30 1.70 4.77 11.43
CA TRP A 30 1.07 3.49 11.09
C TRP A 30 1.72 2.93 9.84
N THR A 31 2.46 1.84 10.00
CA THR A 31 3.13 1.14 8.91
C THR A 31 2.24 0.03 8.38
N ILE A 32 2.11 -0.04 7.05
CA ILE A 32 1.31 -1.06 6.36
C ILE A 32 2.24 -1.76 5.36
N MET A 33 2.28 -3.09 5.42
CA MET A 33 3.05 -3.91 4.49
C MET A 33 2.10 -4.67 3.57
N ASN A 34 1.70 -4.03 2.48
CA ASN A 34 0.82 -4.64 1.48
C ASN A 34 1.47 -5.89 0.87
N VAL A 35 0.74 -7.01 0.90
CA VAL A 35 1.08 -8.23 0.18
C VAL A 35 0.05 -8.42 -0.93
N GLU A 36 0.51 -8.35 -2.17
CA GLU A 36 -0.35 -8.45 -3.34
C GLU A 36 0.16 -9.53 -4.29
N HIS A 37 -0.72 -10.42 -4.69
CA HIS A 37 -0.44 -11.45 -5.66
C HIS A 37 -1.26 -11.20 -6.93
N TRP A 38 -0.57 -11.08 -8.06
CA TRP A 38 -1.17 -10.78 -9.35
C TRP A 38 -0.87 -11.92 -10.34
N GLY A 39 -1.92 -12.39 -11.02
CA GLY A 39 -1.79 -13.38 -12.09
C GLY A 39 -1.14 -12.78 -13.34
N SER A 40 -0.40 -13.60 -14.08
CA SER A 40 0.25 -13.21 -15.33
C SER A 40 -0.69 -13.19 -16.54
N ASP A 41 -1.89 -13.76 -16.39
CA ASP A 41 -2.93 -13.88 -17.42
C ASP A 41 -3.72 -12.57 -17.63
N LYS A 42 -3.55 -11.60 -16.73
CA LYS A 42 -4.26 -10.31 -16.75
C LYS A 42 -3.29 -9.15 -16.88
N ALA A 43 -3.80 -8.04 -17.38
CA ALA A 43 -3.07 -6.78 -17.37
C ALA A 43 -2.70 -6.42 -15.93
N GLN A 44 -1.43 -6.07 -15.70
CA GLN A 44 -0.98 -5.69 -14.37
C GLN A 44 -1.64 -4.37 -13.97
N PRO A 45 -2.12 -4.24 -12.73
CA PRO A 45 -2.87 -3.04 -12.30
C PRO A 45 -1.98 -1.80 -12.20
N ARG A 46 -0.66 -2.00 -12.16
CA ARG A 46 0.36 -0.94 -12.13
C ARG A 46 1.49 -1.32 -13.05
N THR A 47 1.83 -0.41 -13.95
CA THR A 47 2.93 -0.59 -14.90
C THR A 47 4.00 0.47 -14.65
N ILE A 48 5.25 0.06 -14.41
CA ILE A 48 6.39 1.02 -14.46
C ILE A 48 6.91 1.11 -15.89
N LEU A 49 6.79 0.01 -16.66
CA LEU A 49 7.02 0.02 -18.09
C LEU A 49 5.67 0.08 -18.82
N SER A 50 5.36 1.24 -19.37
CA SER A 50 4.17 1.43 -20.20
C SER A 50 4.25 0.54 -21.46
N PRO A 51 3.13 -0.06 -21.89
CA PRO A 51 3.16 -0.91 -23.07
C PRO A 51 3.42 -0.08 -24.34
N PRO A 52 4.13 -0.65 -25.33
CA PRO A 52 4.22 -0.04 -26.65
C PRO A 52 2.80 0.08 -27.23
N MET A 53 2.44 1.26 -27.72
CA MET A 53 1.11 1.60 -28.28
C MET A 53 -0.05 1.69 -27.26
N GLY A 54 0.23 1.70 -25.96
CA GLY A 54 -0.79 1.98 -24.92
C GLY A 54 -1.78 0.85 -24.65
N GLN A 55 -1.58 -0.33 -25.24
CA GLN A 55 -2.39 -1.52 -25.01
C GLN A 55 -1.57 -2.58 -24.25
N PRO A 56 -2.08 -3.16 -23.14
CA PRO A 56 -1.35 -4.19 -22.41
C PRO A 56 -0.98 -5.38 -23.30
N LEU A 57 0.31 -5.71 -23.37
CA LEU A 57 0.78 -6.93 -24.01
C LEU A 57 0.70 -8.06 -22.99
N LEU A 58 -0.08 -9.11 -23.27
CA LEU A 58 -0.23 -10.26 -22.39
C LEU A 58 0.56 -11.48 -22.90
N PRO A 59 1.29 -12.19 -22.02
CA PRO A 59 1.54 -11.85 -20.61
C PRO A 59 2.45 -10.61 -20.49
N ASP A 60 2.14 -9.73 -19.54
CA ASP A 60 2.94 -8.53 -19.25
C ASP A 60 4.13 -8.92 -18.36
N VAL A 61 5.05 -9.69 -18.95
CA VAL A 61 6.19 -10.29 -18.24
C VAL A 61 7.02 -9.26 -17.48
N PRO A 62 7.38 -8.09 -18.06
CA PRO A 62 8.19 -7.10 -17.35
C PRO A 62 7.52 -6.62 -16.06
N ASN A 63 6.27 -6.16 -16.12
CA ASN A 63 5.59 -5.65 -14.94
C ASN A 63 5.23 -6.78 -13.95
N TRP A 64 4.80 -7.95 -14.44
CA TRP A 64 4.52 -9.12 -13.59
C TRP A 64 5.77 -9.59 -12.83
N SER A 65 6.94 -9.63 -13.49
CA SER A 65 8.19 -10.08 -12.86
C SER A 65 8.61 -9.22 -11.67
N TRP A 66 8.25 -7.94 -11.65
CA TRP A 66 8.50 -7.08 -10.49
C TRP A 66 7.58 -7.39 -9.31
N HIS A 67 6.31 -7.74 -9.56
CA HIS A 67 5.42 -8.25 -8.52
C HIS A 67 5.95 -9.58 -7.95
N GLU A 68 6.46 -10.46 -8.82
CA GLU A 68 7.12 -11.69 -8.38
C GLU A 68 8.37 -11.40 -7.54
N TYR A 69 9.19 -10.42 -7.89
CA TYR A 69 10.30 -10.01 -7.04
C TYR A 69 9.80 -9.54 -5.65
N GLY A 70 8.73 -8.74 -5.62
CA GLY A 70 8.07 -8.32 -4.38
C GLY A 70 7.70 -9.50 -3.49
N ASN A 71 7.01 -10.51 -4.04
CA ASN A 71 6.54 -11.66 -3.28
C ASN A 71 7.64 -12.67 -2.93
N ARG A 72 8.63 -12.86 -3.82
CA ARG A 72 9.67 -13.89 -3.66
C ARG A 72 10.89 -13.39 -2.88
N VAL A 73 11.16 -12.08 -2.90
CA VAL A 73 12.37 -11.49 -2.31
C VAL A 73 12.04 -10.28 -1.44
N GLY A 74 11.31 -9.30 -1.97
CA GLY A 74 11.07 -8.01 -1.32
C GLY A 74 10.36 -8.15 0.04
N PHE A 75 9.31 -8.96 0.09
CA PHE A 75 8.53 -9.24 1.30
C PHE A 75 9.42 -9.74 2.44
N TRP A 76 10.26 -10.75 2.18
CA TRP A 76 11.11 -11.34 3.20
C TRP A 76 12.15 -10.34 3.73
N ARG A 77 12.74 -9.53 2.85
CA ARG A 77 13.67 -8.47 3.25
C ARG A 77 12.99 -7.42 4.14
N LEU A 78 11.79 -6.98 3.76
CA LEU A 78 11.05 -5.98 4.54
C LEU A 78 10.58 -6.57 5.89
N ARG A 79 10.11 -7.82 5.90
CA ARG A 79 9.76 -8.54 7.14
C ARG A 79 10.93 -8.56 8.12
N ASP A 80 12.12 -8.93 7.65
CA ASP A 80 13.31 -9.02 8.48
C ASP A 80 13.73 -7.64 9.00
N MET A 81 13.71 -6.63 8.14
CA MET A 81 13.94 -5.24 8.55
C MET A 81 12.96 -4.79 9.65
N PHE A 82 11.65 -5.01 9.47
CA PHE A 82 10.65 -4.63 10.47
C PHE A 82 10.89 -5.34 11.81
N LYS A 83 11.24 -6.62 11.77
CA LYS A 83 11.61 -7.41 12.95
C LYS A 83 12.82 -6.81 13.66
N ASP A 84 13.87 -6.45 12.93
CA ASP A 84 15.10 -5.89 13.49
C ASP A 84 14.87 -4.54 14.20
N TYR A 85 13.91 -3.75 13.72
CA TYR A 85 13.51 -2.48 14.36
C TYR A 85 12.38 -2.62 15.39
N GLY A 86 11.90 -3.85 15.66
CA GLY A 86 10.80 -4.09 16.60
C GLY A 86 9.48 -3.43 16.19
N VAL A 87 9.27 -3.22 14.89
CA VAL A 87 8.05 -2.62 14.34
C VAL A 87 7.16 -3.73 13.80
N THR A 88 5.88 -3.72 14.19
CA THR A 88 4.88 -4.65 13.63
C THR A 88 4.03 -3.91 12.59
N PRO A 89 4.28 -4.10 11.29
CA PRO A 89 3.41 -3.53 10.26
C PRO A 89 2.05 -4.23 10.28
N THR A 90 1.01 -3.52 9.83
CA THR A 90 -0.29 -4.12 9.50
C THR A 90 -0.26 -4.77 8.12
#